data_AF-A0A9D4SND7-F1
#
_entry.id   AF-A0A9D4SND7-F1
#
_cell.length_a   1.000
_cell.length_b   1.000
_cell.length_c   1.000
_cell.angle_alpha   90.00
_cell.angle_beta   90.00
_cell.angle_gamma   90.00
#
_symmetry.space_group_name_H-M   'P 1'
#
loop_
_entity.id
_entity.type
_entity.pdbx_description
1 polymer ?
#
loop_
_entity_poly.entity_id
_entity_poly.type
_entity_poly.pdbx_seq_one_letter_code
_entity_poly.pdbx_strand_id
1 'polypeptide(L)'
;MELHSIMAMARNGRYIEVWVNGCPRAFKVDSGANVSVVPRTFPGCPAVLDKRHGEELFGPGKQSLKLLGTFSAALSRRGRQVTEHLYVVVGQVQPLFGYPAIVALGVKFYGAVMPALPNTPPREAPPALFTGLGMFPEE
;
A
#
# COMPACT_ATOMS: atom_id res chain seq x y z
N MET A 1 2.41 -22.36 -18.30
CA MET A 1 1.63 -22.22 -17.04
C MET A 1 2.61 -21.63 -16.02
N GLU A 2 2.60 -20.32 -15.83
CA GLU A 2 3.74 -19.59 -15.29
C GLU A 2 3.60 -19.36 -13.78
N LEU A 3 4.44 -20.09 -13.04
CA LEU A 3 4.56 -20.04 -11.59
C LEU A 3 5.29 -18.72 -11.23
N HIS A 4 4.55 -17.71 -10.78
CA HIS A 4 5.17 -16.46 -10.35
C HIS A 4 5.60 -16.59 -8.88
N SER A 5 6.91 -16.76 -8.69
CA SER A 5 7.57 -16.87 -7.39
C SER A 5 7.25 -15.66 -6.50
N ILE A 6 6.58 -15.91 -5.38
CA ILE A 6 6.56 -15.00 -4.24
C ILE A 6 7.97 -15.08 -3.63
N MET A 7 8.81 -14.05 -3.82
CA MET A 7 10.07 -13.95 -3.08
C MET A 7 9.76 -13.72 -1.60
N ALA A 8 9.59 -14.82 -0.88
CA ALA A 8 9.45 -14.85 0.57
C ALA A 8 10.81 -14.58 1.21
N MET A 9 11.19 -13.31 1.30
CA MET A 9 12.20 -12.88 2.27
C MET A 9 11.45 -12.53 3.55
N ALA A 10 11.74 -13.26 4.63
CA ALA A 10 11.06 -13.22 5.92
C ALA A 10 10.86 -11.79 6.47
N ARG A 11 9.69 -11.20 6.19
CA ARG A 11 9.18 -9.96 6.79
C ARG A 11 7.66 -10.05 6.81
N ASN A 12 7.04 -10.07 7.99
CA ASN A 12 5.58 -10.05 8.15
C ASN A 12 4.99 -8.83 7.41
N GLY A 13 4.47 -9.05 6.20
CA GLY A 13 3.90 -8.00 5.35
C GLY A 13 3.56 -8.52 3.96
N ARG A 14 2.45 -8.05 3.38
CA ARG A 14 2.08 -8.37 1.99
C ARG A 14 2.83 -7.42 1.05
N TYR A 15 3.62 -7.98 0.14
CA TYR A 15 4.34 -7.22 -0.88
C TYR A 15 3.72 -7.42 -2.26
N ILE A 16 3.86 -6.42 -3.11
CA ILE A 16 3.54 -6.50 -4.54
C ILE A 16 4.70 -5.95 -5.36
N GLU A 17 4.87 -6.51 -6.56
CA GLU A 17 5.69 -5.90 -7.59
C GLU A 17 4.84 -4.90 -8.39
N VAL A 18 5.38 -3.70 -8.56
CA VAL A 18 4.83 -2.61 -9.38
C VAL A 18 5.95 -2.09 -10.27
N TRP A 19 5.65 -1.83 -11.53
CA TRP A 19 6.57 -1.19 -12.45
C TRP A 19 6.50 0.31 -12.22
N VAL A 20 7.61 0.92 -11.83
CA VAL A 20 7.76 2.36 -11.60
C VAL A 20 8.65 2.91 -12.70
N ASN A 21 8.08 3.73 -13.59
CA ASN A 21 8.76 4.26 -14.77
C ASN A 21 9.47 3.15 -15.58
N GLY A 22 8.78 2.02 -15.79
CA GLY A 22 9.33 0.88 -16.54
C GLY A 22 10.35 0.02 -15.79
N CYS A 23 10.58 0.25 -14.49
CA CYS A 23 11.44 -0.60 -13.67
C CYS A 23 10.64 -1.35 -12.58
N PRO A 24 10.80 -2.68 -12.41
CA PRO A 24 10.06 -3.41 -11.39
C PRO A 24 10.57 -3.07 -9.98
N ARG A 25 9.66 -2.85 -9.05
CA ARG A 25 9.93 -2.46 -7.66
C ARG A 25 8.97 -3.17 -6.72
N ALA A 26 9.49 -3.63 -5.59
CA ALA A 26 8.69 -4.23 -4.53
C ALA A 26 8.18 -3.15 -3.56
N PHE A 27 6.88 -3.17 -3.29
CA PHE A 27 6.24 -2.32 -2.29
C PHE A 27 5.53 -3.18 -1.26
N LYS A 28 5.59 -2.77 0.01
CA LYS A 28 4.67 -3.29 1.03
C LYS A 28 3.31 -2.64 0.79
N VAL A 29 2.26 -3.43 0.76
CA VAL A 29 0.89 -2.93 0.66
C VAL A 29 0.50 -2.26 1.96
N ASP A 30 0.00 -1.03 1.88
CA ASP A 30 -0.52 -0.28 3.01
C ASP A 30 -1.84 0.42 2.66
N SER A 31 -2.95 -0.30 2.85
CA SER A 31 -4.29 0.25 2.62
C SER A 31 -4.72 1.28 3.65
N GLY A 32 -3.95 1.47 4.74
CA GLY A 32 -4.19 2.49 5.75
C GLY A 32 -3.58 3.84 5.39
N ALA A 33 -2.75 3.91 4.35
CA ALA A 33 -2.08 5.14 3.92
C ALA A 33 -2.81 5.81 2.76
N ASN A 34 -3.02 7.13 2.85
CA ASN A 34 -3.63 7.94 1.79
C ASN A 34 -2.66 8.25 0.62
N VAL A 35 -1.38 7.93 0.76
CA VAL A 35 -0.35 8.17 -0.27
C VAL A 35 0.64 7.01 -0.33
N SER A 36 1.33 6.86 -1.46
CA SER A 36 2.47 5.95 -1.56
C SER A 36 3.76 6.66 -1.15
N VAL A 37 4.55 6.03 -0.28
CA VAL A 37 5.81 6.61 0.23
C VAL A 37 7.01 5.74 -0.12
N VAL A 38 8.15 6.37 -0.34
CA VAL A 38 9.42 5.70 -0.65
C VAL A 38 10.58 6.33 0.14
N PRO A 39 11.66 5.57 0.41
CA PRO A 39 12.89 6.12 0.96
C PRO A 39 13.63 7.00 -0.06
N ARG A 40 14.51 7.90 0.39
CA ARG A 40 15.42 8.65 -0.51
C ARG A 40 16.34 7.74 -1.32
N THR A 41 16.65 6.57 -0.80
CA THR A 41 17.48 5.53 -1.46
C THR A 41 16.69 4.69 -2.46
N PHE A 42 15.42 5.01 -2.73
CA PHE A 42 14.59 4.28 -3.67
C PHE A 42 15.19 4.34 -5.09
N PRO A 43 15.47 3.20 -5.75
CA PRO A 43 16.07 3.20 -7.07
C PRO A 43 15.16 3.84 -8.12
N GLY A 44 15.63 4.91 -8.75
CA GLY A 44 14.86 5.76 -9.67
C GLY A 44 14.29 7.02 -9.02
N CYS A 45 14.57 7.27 -7.73
CA CYS A 45 14.30 8.56 -7.10
C CYS A 45 15.15 9.66 -7.75
N PRO A 46 14.54 10.75 -8.25
CA PRO A 46 15.29 11.86 -8.82
C PRO A 46 16.17 12.59 -7.80
N ALA A 47 17.23 13.23 -8.28
CA ALA A 47 18.11 14.06 -7.44
C ALA A 47 17.39 15.30 -6.89
N VAL A 48 16.57 15.93 -7.74
CA VAL A 48 15.73 17.08 -7.40
C VAL A 48 14.30 16.59 -7.23
N LEU A 49 13.68 16.94 -6.11
CA LEU A 49 12.30 16.58 -5.81
C LEU A 49 11.40 17.80 -5.96
N ASP A 50 10.16 17.54 -6.36
CA ASP A 50 9.11 18.54 -6.36
C ASP A 50 8.71 18.89 -4.92
N LYS A 51 8.18 20.10 -4.73
CA LYS A 51 7.56 20.48 -3.46
C LYS A 51 6.37 19.55 -3.18
N ARG A 52 6.06 19.36 -1.90
CA ARG A 52 4.92 18.54 -1.49
C ARG A 52 3.64 18.98 -2.22
N HIS A 53 2.90 18.02 -2.73
CA HIS A 53 1.53 18.23 -3.17
C HIS A 53 0.58 17.98 -2.00
N GLY A 54 -0.37 18.88 -1.77
CA GLY A 54 -1.42 18.70 -0.77
C GLY A 54 -1.00 18.98 0.68
N GLU A 55 -1.73 18.34 1.59
CA GLU A 55 -1.65 18.54 3.04
C GLU A 55 -0.42 17.90 3.68
N GLU A 56 -0.21 18.20 4.96
CA GLU A 56 0.84 17.57 5.75
C GLU A 56 0.55 16.08 5.97
N LEU A 57 1.60 15.26 5.90
CA LEU A 57 1.47 13.82 6.08
C LEU A 57 1.74 13.45 7.53
N PHE A 58 0.90 12.57 8.09
CA PHE A 58 1.02 12.10 9.46
C PHE A 58 1.21 10.58 9.50
N GLY A 59 2.06 10.12 10.41
CA GLY A 59 2.14 8.70 10.74
C GLY A 59 0.99 8.25 11.66
N PRO A 60 0.89 6.94 11.97
CA PRO A 60 -0.18 6.38 12.80
C PRO A 60 -0.35 7.04 14.19
N GLY A 61 0.72 7.63 14.74
CA GLY A 61 0.70 8.37 16.00
C GLY A 61 0.38 9.86 15.89
N LYS A 62 -0.18 10.33 14.76
CA LYS A 62 -0.40 11.75 14.44
C LYS A 62 0.87 12.62 14.48
N GLN A 63 2.03 11.99 14.35
CA GLN A 63 3.29 12.70 14.22
C GLN A 63 3.50 13.11 12.78
N SER A 64 3.85 14.39 12.56
CA SER A 64 4.19 14.89 11.24
C SER A 64 5.38 14.13 10.66
N LEU A 65 5.24 13.69 9.42
CA LEU A 65 6.29 13.01 8.68
C LEU A 65 7.20 14.05 8.03
N LYS A 66 8.50 13.93 8.29
CA LYS A 66 9.51 14.77 7.64
C LYS A 66 9.64 14.36 6.16
N LEU A 67 9.06 15.16 5.29
CA LEU A 67 9.08 14.96 3.84
C LEU A 67 10.30 15.66 3.19
N LEU A 68 10.97 14.98 2.27
CA LEU A 68 12.02 15.57 1.43
C LEU A 68 11.47 16.20 0.14
N GLY A 69 10.34 15.69 -0.33
CA GLY A 69 9.62 16.17 -1.51
C GLY A 69 8.84 15.03 -2.16
N THR A 70 8.40 15.26 -3.38
CA THR A 70 7.69 14.27 -4.20
C THR A 70 8.31 14.13 -5.58
N PHE A 71 7.95 13.09 -6.30
CA PHE A 71 8.15 13.04 -7.75
C PHE A 71 6.99 12.29 -8.41
N SER A 72 6.63 12.70 -9.63
CA SER A 72 5.62 12.01 -10.43
C SER A 72 6.20 10.71 -11.01
N ALA A 73 5.43 9.62 -10.96
CA ALA A 73 5.82 8.33 -11.50
C ALA A 73 4.68 7.64 -12.23
N ALA A 74 4.99 7.03 -13.36
CA ALA A 74 4.12 6.08 -14.03
C ALA A 74 4.19 4.74 -13.29
N LEU A 75 3.11 4.38 -12.61
CA LEU A 75 2.95 3.11 -11.92
C LEU A 75 2.16 2.16 -12.82
N SER A 76 2.66 0.97 -13.08
CA SER A 76 1.92 -0.02 -13.87
C SER A 76 2.02 -1.43 -13.31
N ARG A 77 0.93 -2.18 -13.53
CA ARG A 77 0.78 -3.58 -13.11
C ARG A 77 -0.35 -4.25 -13.88
N ARG A 78 -0.10 -5.45 -14.42
CA ARG A 78 -1.13 -6.30 -15.07
C ARG A 78 -1.97 -5.54 -16.11
N GLY A 79 -1.30 -4.80 -17.00
CA GLY A 79 -1.95 -4.05 -18.07
C GLY A 79 -2.68 -2.77 -17.64
N ARG A 80 -2.62 -2.40 -16.34
CA ARG A 80 -3.11 -1.10 -15.85
C ARG A 80 -1.93 -0.17 -15.59
N GLN A 81 -2.16 1.12 -15.82
CA GLN A 81 -1.20 2.17 -15.56
C GLN A 81 -1.91 3.40 -14.97
N VAL A 82 -1.25 4.05 -14.03
CA VAL A 82 -1.66 5.33 -13.45
C VAL A 82 -0.42 6.20 -13.23
N THR A 83 -0.58 7.51 -13.34
CA THR A 83 0.45 8.46 -12.92
C THR A 83 0.11 8.96 -11.54
N GLU A 84 1.02 8.79 -10.59
CA GLU A 84 0.86 9.12 -9.17
C GLU A 84 2.09 9.85 -8.64
N HIS A 85 1.91 10.64 -7.59
CA HIS A 85 3.04 11.22 -6.87
C HIS A 85 3.55 10.23 -5.83
N LEU A 86 4.85 9.92 -5.87
CA LEU A 86 5.54 9.19 -4.82
C LEU A 86 6.17 10.17 -3.83
N TYR A 87 5.87 9.99 -2.54
CA TYR A 87 6.33 10.86 -1.47
C TYR A 87 7.63 10.33 -0.86
N VAL A 88 8.67 11.17 -0.83
CA VAL A 88 9.99 10.77 -0.35
C VAL A 88 10.15 11.21 1.10
N VAL A 89 10.04 10.25 2.03
CA VAL A 89 9.96 10.51 3.48
C VAL A 89 11.28 10.16 4.16
N VAL A 90 11.74 11.02 5.08
CA VAL A 90 12.92 10.77 5.91
C VAL A 90 12.65 9.62 6.86
N GLY A 91 13.62 8.70 6.99
CA GLY A 91 13.51 7.56 7.90
C GLY A 91 12.61 6.43 7.39
N GLN A 92 11.94 6.61 6.24
CA GLN A 92 11.27 5.49 5.58
C GLN A 92 12.32 4.44 5.17
N VAL A 93 12.04 3.17 5.45
CA VAL A 93 12.93 2.05 5.06
C VAL A 93 12.31 1.23 3.93
N GLN A 94 11.00 0.98 4.01
CA GLN A 94 10.27 0.15 3.05
C GLN A 94 9.37 1.01 2.17
N PRO A 95 9.38 0.84 0.84
CA PRO A 95 8.35 1.46 0.01
C PRO A 95 6.96 0.99 0.43
N LEU A 96 6.02 1.91 0.65
CA LEU A 96 4.63 1.60 0.99
C LEU A 96 3.72 1.98 -0.18
N PHE A 97 2.84 1.07 -0.54
CA PHE A 97 1.85 1.25 -1.59
C PHE A 97 0.53 1.68 -0.96
N GLY A 98 0.21 2.96 -1.08
CA GLY A 98 -0.97 3.57 -0.47
C GLY A 98 -2.27 3.21 -1.16
N TYR A 99 -3.38 3.48 -0.48
CA TYR A 99 -4.72 3.13 -0.91
C TYR A 99 -5.11 3.66 -2.30
N PRO A 100 -4.85 4.93 -2.70
CA PRO A 100 -5.22 5.40 -4.03
C PRO A 100 -4.57 4.59 -5.15
N ALA A 101 -3.28 4.31 -5.04
CA ALA A 101 -2.54 3.53 -6.03
C ALA A 101 -2.98 2.05 -6.04
N ILE A 102 -3.32 1.48 -4.88
CA ILE A 102 -3.93 0.14 -4.76
C ILE A 102 -5.21 0.07 -5.58
N VAL A 103 -6.10 1.05 -5.41
CA VAL A 103 -7.40 1.12 -6.11
C VAL A 103 -7.19 1.30 -7.60
N ALA A 104 -6.37 2.28 -8.01
CA ALA A 104 -6.11 2.60 -9.41
C ALA A 104 -5.53 1.41 -10.20
N LEU A 105 -4.58 0.66 -9.60
CA LEU A 105 -4.00 -0.53 -10.23
C LEU A 105 -4.82 -1.81 -10.03
N GLY A 106 -5.99 -1.74 -9.39
CA GLY A 106 -6.87 -2.89 -9.16
C GLY A 106 -6.18 -4.00 -8.36
N VAL A 107 -5.38 -3.64 -7.37
CA VAL A 107 -4.73 -4.61 -6.48
C VAL A 107 -5.82 -5.25 -5.61
N LYS A 108 -6.12 -6.52 -5.89
CA LYS A 108 -7.10 -7.31 -5.13
C LYS A 108 -6.42 -8.13 -4.04
N PHE A 109 -7.00 -8.12 -2.85
CA PHE A 109 -6.57 -8.97 -1.74
C PHE A 109 -7.51 -10.18 -1.64
N TYR A 110 -7.08 -11.31 -2.20
CA TYR A 110 -7.77 -12.57 -1.96
C TYR A 110 -7.34 -13.06 -0.57
N GLY A 111 -8.22 -12.89 0.42
CA GLY A 111 -7.94 -13.18 1.83
C GLY A 111 -8.65 -12.29 2.84
N ALA A 112 -9.40 -11.28 2.39
CA ALA A 112 -10.55 -10.77 3.15
C ALA A 112 -11.75 -11.60 2.72
N VAL A 113 -12.49 -12.15 3.68
CA VAL A 113 -13.69 -12.97 3.45
C VAL A 113 -14.60 -12.27 2.43
N MET A 114 -14.77 -12.85 1.24
CA MET A 114 -15.80 -12.42 0.30
C MET A 114 -17.16 -12.82 0.91
N PRO A 115 -18.19 -11.96 0.93
CA PRO A 115 -19.54 -12.43 1.16
C PRO A 115 -19.88 -13.45 0.06
N ALA A 116 -20.38 -14.61 0.49
CA ALA A 116 -20.68 -15.73 -0.37
C ALA A 116 -21.66 -15.33 -1.49
N LEU A 117 -21.46 -15.87 -2.69
CA LEU A 117 -22.44 -15.81 -3.78
C LEU A 117 -23.76 -16.46 -3.34
N PRO A 118 -24.91 -16.01 -3.86
CA PRO A 118 -26.24 -16.32 -3.32
C PRO A 118 -26.70 -17.79 -3.35
N ASN A 119 -25.87 -18.75 -3.80
CA ASN A 119 -26.25 -20.16 -3.95
C ASN A 119 -25.26 -21.17 -3.33
N THR A 120 -24.38 -20.76 -2.42
CA THR A 120 -23.61 -21.72 -1.60
C THR A 120 -24.43 -22.14 -0.38
N PRO A 121 -24.58 -23.46 -0.09
CA PRO A 121 -25.28 -23.92 1.11
C PRO A 121 -24.61 -23.37 2.38
N PRO A 122 -25.36 -23.14 3.48
CA PRO A 122 -24.82 -22.52 4.68
C PRO A 122 -23.72 -23.38 5.26
N ARG A 123 -22.47 -22.98 5.05
CA ARG A 123 -21.34 -23.51 5.80
C ARG A 123 -21.43 -22.88 7.19
N GLU A 124 -21.38 -23.73 8.22
CA GLU A 124 -21.48 -23.36 9.63
C GLU A 124 -20.86 -22.00 9.92
N ALA A 125 -21.64 -21.12 10.56
CA ALA A 125 -21.24 -19.76 10.84
C ALA A 125 -19.88 -19.77 11.57
N PRO A 126 -18.86 -19.07 11.07
CA PRO A 126 -17.63 -18.91 11.82
C PRO A 126 -17.97 -18.21 13.15
N PRO A 127 -17.43 -18.68 14.29
CA PRO A 127 -17.69 -18.03 15.58
C PRO A 127 -17.30 -16.56 15.48
N ALA A 128 -18.23 -15.69 15.89
CA ALA A 128 -18.25 -14.24 15.78
C ALA A 128 -16.88 -13.60 15.51
N LEU A 129 -16.57 -13.37 14.23
CA LEU A 129 -15.25 -12.89 13.80
C LEU A 129 -15.01 -11.39 14.08
N PHE A 130 -15.98 -10.69 14.69
CA PHE A 130 -15.81 -9.32 15.16
C PHE A 130 -16.91 -8.94 16.18
N THR A 131 -16.53 -8.71 17.44
CA THR A 131 -17.44 -8.22 18.50
C THR A 131 -17.19 -6.75 18.84
N GLY A 132 -16.74 -5.95 17.86
CA GLY A 132 -16.45 -4.53 18.03
C GLY A 132 -15.11 -4.26 18.74
N LEU A 133 -14.56 -3.07 18.51
CA LEU A 133 -13.50 -2.53 19.36
C LEU A 133 -14.21 -2.09 20.64
N GLY A 134 -13.99 -2.81 21.75
CA GLY A 134 -14.63 -2.52 23.02
C GLY A 134 -14.59 -1.03 23.38
N MET A 135 -15.66 -0.55 24.01
CA MET A 135 -15.77 0.83 24.50
C MET A 135 -14.60 1.12 25.46
N PHE A 136 -13.89 2.22 25.26
CA PHE A 136 -12.96 2.71 26.28
C PHE A 136 -13.78 3.16 27.50
N PRO A 137 -13.43 2.76 28.74
CA PRO A 137 -14.01 3.40 29.92
C PRO A 137 -13.58 4.87 29.95
N GLU A 138 -14.56 5.76 30.10
CA GLU A 138 -14.31 7.16 30.44
C GLU A 138 -13.74 7.22 31.87
N GLU A 139 -12.66 7.97 32.07
CA GLU A 139 -12.23 8.47 33.39
C GLU A 139 -12.74 9.90 33.59
#